data_AF-A0A0P9DDE2-F1
#
_entry.id   AF-A0A0P9DDE2-F1
#
_cell.length_a   1.000
_cell.length_b   1.000
_cell.length_c   1.000
_cell.angle_alpha   90.00
_cell.angle_beta   90.00
_cell.angle_gamma   90.00
#
_symmetry.space_group_name_H-M   'P 1'
#
loop_
_entity.id
_entity.type
_entity.pdbx_description
1 polymer ?
#
loop_
_entity_poly.entity_id
_entity_poly.type
_entity_poly.pdbx_seq_one_letter_code
_entity_poly.pdbx_strand_id
1 'polypeptide(L)' 'MYNPKQFQVSEIAPIHALIRAHNFGILVTQHEGAPFATHLPF' A
#
# COMPACT_ATOMS: atom_id res chain seq x y z
N MET A 1 2.17 -3.56 -8.47
CA MET A 1 1.16 -2.59 -8.94
C MET A 1 1.85 -1.54 -9.80
N TYR A 2 1.15 -1.01 -10.80
CA TYR A 2 1.68 0.07 -11.63
C TYR A 2 1.74 1.37 -10.81
N ASN A 3 2.88 2.07 -10.87
CA ASN A 3 3.07 3.38 -10.24
C ASN A 3 3.58 4.37 -11.30
N PRO A 4 2.76 5.33 -11.77
CA PRO A 4 3.20 6.31 -12.76
C PRO A 4 4.35 7.18 -12.24
N LYS A 5 5.35 7.45 -13.09
CA LYS A 5 6.56 8.22 -12.71
C LYS A 5 6.26 9.57 -12.05
N GLN A 6 5.25 10.26 -12.55
CA GLN A 6 4.80 11.57 -12.05
C GLN A 6 4.23 11.54 -10.62
N PHE A 7 3.91 10.34 -10.08
CA PHE A 7 3.43 10.14 -8.71
C PHE A 7 4.39 9.31 -7.85
N GLN A 8 5.58 8.99 -8.38
CA GLN A 8 6.54 8.18 -7.65
C GLN A 8 7.22 9.01 -6.56
N VAL A 9 7.04 8.59 -5.31
CA VAL A 9 7.77 9.11 -4.15
C VAL A 9 8.72 8.02 -3.69
N SER A 10 10.02 8.32 -3.64
CA SER A 10 11.08 7.38 -3.19
C SER A 10 11.61 7.71 -1.80
N GLU A 11 11.35 8.91 -1.29
CA GLU A 11 11.74 9.36 0.04
C GLU A 11 10.95 8.58 1.12
N ILE A 12 11.64 7.88 2.01
CA ILE A 12 10.98 6.99 2.99
C ILE A 12 10.24 7.75 4.09
N ALA A 13 10.73 8.94 4.46
CA ALA A 13 10.13 9.77 5.52
C ALA A 13 8.67 10.17 5.23
N PRO A 14 8.34 10.78 4.06
CA PRO A 14 6.95 11.12 3.73
C PRO A 14 6.05 9.88 3.58
N ILE A 15 6.59 8.75 3.09
CA ILE A 15 5.83 7.50 2.98
C ILE A 15 5.39 7.00 4.37
N HIS A 16 6.31 6.94 5.33
CA HIS A 16 5.98 6.55 6.70
C HIS A 16 5.04 7.53 7.40
N ALA A 17 5.15 8.83 7.12
CA ALA A 17 4.23 9.83 7.66
C ALA A 17 2.80 9.62 7.13
N LEU A 18 2.64 9.34 5.83
CA LEU A 18 1.35 9.05 5.20
C LEU A 18 0.69 7.81 5.81
N ILE A 19 1.46 6.72 5.99
CA ILE A 19 0.95 5.48 6.58
C ILE A 19 0.42 5.72 8.00
N ARG A 20 1.15 6.49 8.83
CA ARG A 20 0.72 6.79 10.21
C ARG A 20 -0.50 7.71 10.30
N ALA A 21 -0.72 8.55 9.29
CA ALA A 21 -1.85 9.48 9.26
C ALA A 21 -3.17 8.81 8.82
N HIS A 22 -3.10 7.61 8.23
CA HIS A 22 -4.24 7.00 7.53
C HIS A 22 -4.35 5.49 7.79
N ASN A 23 -5.45 5.08 8.43
CA ASN A 23 -5.75 3.66 8.72
C ASN A 23 -6.48 3.00 7.54
N PHE A 24 -5.81 2.91 6.39
CA PHE A 24 -6.36 2.30 5.16
C PHE A 24 -5.43 1.23 4.59
N GLY A 25 -4.75 0.48 5.46
CA GLY A 25 -3.87 -0.61 5.05
C GLY A 25 -4.63 -1.72 4.31
N ILE A 26 -4.09 -2.20 3.19
CA ILE A 26 -4.58 -3.38 2.49
C ILE A 26 -3.45 -4.40 2.43
N LEU A 27 -3.68 -5.58 2.98
CA LEU A 27 -2.79 -6.73 2.82
C LEU A 27 -3.18 -7.48 1.55
N VAL A 28 -2.24 -7.57 0.60
CA VAL A 28 -2.43 -8.36 -0.62
C VAL A 28 -1.66 -9.67 -0.47
N THR A 29 -2.38 -10.79 -0.51
CA THR A 29 -1.81 -12.14 -0.54
C THR A 29 -2.13 -12.83 -1.87
N GLN A 30 -1.57 -14.01 -2.10
CA GLN A 30 -1.97 -14.87 -3.21
C GLN A 30 -2.81 -16.03 -2.66
N HIS A 31 -3.94 -16.32 -3.32
CA HIS A 31 -4.75 -17.51 -3.09
C HIS A 31 -5.10 -18.13 -4.44
N GLU A 32 -4.73 -19.41 -4.63
CA GLU A 32 -4.97 -20.16 -5.88
C GLU A 32 -4.47 -19.45 -7.15
N GLY A 33 -3.31 -18.78 -7.06
CA GLY A 33 -2.72 -18.03 -8.17
C GLY A 33 -3.35 -16.66 -8.44
N ALA A 34 -4.40 -16.27 -7.72
CA ALA A 34 -5.04 -14.96 -7.80
C ALA A 34 -4.68 -14.06 -6.60
N PRO A 35 -4.64 -12.73 -6.78
CA PRO A 35 -4.47 -11.80 -5.66
C PRO A 35 -5.72 -11.76 -4.78
N PHE A 36 -5.54 -11.84 -3.46
CA PHE A 36 -6.58 -11.65 -2.45
C PHE A 36 -6.23 -10.42 -1.61
N ALA A 37 -7.18 -9.48 -1.47
CA ALA A 37 -6.98 -8.21 -0.78
C ALA A 37 -7.81 -8.16 0.51
N THR A 38 -7.13 -8.01 1.65
CA THR A 38 -7.75 -7.90 2.97
C THR A 38 -7.53 -6.49 3.53
N HIS A 39 -8.62 -5.79 3.87
CA HIS A 39 -8.53 -4.51 4.57
C HIS A 39 -8.08 -4.72 6.02
N LEU A 40 -7.11 -3.92 6.46
CA LEU A 40 -6.57 -3.93 7.81
C LEU A 40 -7.06 -2.67 8.54
N PRO A 41 -7.95 -2.80 9.55
CA PRO A 41 -8.61 -1.65 10.17
C PRO A 41 -7.76 -1.00 11.29
N PHE A 42 -6.46 -0.81 11.07
CA PHE A 42 -5.54 -0.24 12.04
C PHE A 42 -4.54 0.75 11.44
#